data_AF-A0ABD0YC59-F1
#
_entry.id   AF-A0ABD0YC59-F1
#
_cell.length_a   1.000
_cell.length_b   1.000
_cell.length_c   1.000
_cell.angle_alpha   90.00
_cell.angle_beta   90.00
_cell.angle_gamma   90.00
#
_symmetry.space_group_name_H-M   'P 1'
#
loop_
_entity.id
_entity.type
_entity.pdbx_description
1 polymer ?
#
loop_
_entity_poly.entity_id
_entity_poly.type
_entity_poly.pdbx_seq_one_letter_code
_entity_poly.pdbx_strand_id
1 'polypeptide(L)'
;MKSISAVILLALTVDGANRAIVNSLADFQIAMGNSHLPKQLLLPDFQAEGITAQGVTLAGMSSWLRTGDASISVNDMGGLISEIDLGMSALFLSVGHFQCDNLTAEGVGFAVQKNSFHFKYAAYLAQGCNSTLEDLSLTALDRVTASSKDPKLDGRDFSLLFQERILPALNERLASGEALHIYRKFLDPCLAIH
;
A
#
# COMPACT_ATOMS: atom_id res chain seq x y z
N MET A 1 46.48 -7.71 -5.65
CA MET A 1 45.06 -8.12 -5.78
C MET A 1 44.38 -8.00 -4.42
N LYS A 2 43.99 -6.78 -4.02
CA LYS A 2 43.16 -6.56 -2.83
C LYS A 2 41.71 -6.42 -3.28
N SER A 3 40.96 -7.49 -3.06
CA SER A 3 39.57 -7.50 -2.59
C SER A 3 38.49 -6.74 -3.38
N ILE A 4 38.15 -7.26 -4.56
CA ILE A 4 36.76 -7.14 -5.06
C ILE A 4 35.77 -7.63 -3.98
N SER A 5 36.16 -8.67 -3.22
CA SER A 5 35.39 -9.21 -2.10
C SER A 5 35.19 -8.23 -0.93
N ALA A 6 36.11 -7.31 -0.64
CA ALA A 6 35.93 -6.33 0.44
C ALA A 6 35.09 -5.14 -0.02
N VAL A 7 35.17 -4.74 -1.30
CA VAL A 7 34.29 -3.72 -1.87
C VAL A 7 32.84 -4.22 -1.92
N ILE A 8 32.62 -5.48 -2.30
CA ILE A 8 31.29 -6.12 -2.25
C ILE A 8 30.80 -6.21 -0.80
N LEU A 9 31.65 -6.61 0.15
CA LEU A 9 31.26 -6.70 1.56
C LEU A 9 30.92 -5.33 2.17
N LEU A 10 31.69 -4.28 1.86
CA LEU A 10 31.40 -2.90 2.29
C LEU A 10 30.11 -2.38 1.66
N ALA A 11 29.91 -2.59 0.35
CA ALA A 11 28.67 -2.21 -0.34
C ALA A 11 27.44 -2.93 0.25
N LEU A 12 27.57 -4.24 0.55
CA LEU A 12 26.52 -5.02 1.21
C LEU A 12 26.26 -4.57 2.65
N THR A 13 27.28 -4.15 3.40
CA THR A 13 27.09 -3.63 4.77
C THR A 13 26.47 -2.24 4.80
N VAL A 14 26.79 -1.39 3.83
CA VAL A 14 26.19 -0.05 3.69
C VAL A 14 24.74 -0.20 3.21
N ASP A 15 24.46 -1.08 2.26
CA ASP A 15 23.09 -1.42 1.85
C ASP A 15 22.30 -2.02 3.01
N GLY A 16 22.87 -2.98 3.74
CA GLY A 16 22.23 -3.61 4.90
C GLY A 16 21.95 -2.63 6.05
N ALA A 17 22.89 -1.74 6.38
CA ALA A 17 22.72 -0.74 7.42
C ALA A 17 21.68 0.33 7.02
N ASN A 18 21.72 0.81 5.78
CA ASN A 18 20.74 1.77 5.27
C ASN A 18 19.34 1.14 5.24
N ARG A 19 19.23 -0.11 4.80
CA ARG A 19 17.98 -0.87 4.81
C ARG A 19 17.39 -1.01 6.21
N ALA A 20 18.23 -1.35 7.19
CA ALA A 20 17.80 -1.45 8.58
C ALA A 20 17.27 -0.11 9.13
N ILE A 21 17.90 1.01 8.77
CA ILE A 21 17.45 2.36 9.16
C ILE A 21 16.09 2.68 8.53
N VAL A 22 15.93 2.48 7.22
CA VAL A 22 14.65 2.75 6.52
C VAL A 22 13.53 1.86 7.06
N ASN A 23 13.80 0.57 7.27
CA ASN A 23 12.84 -0.35 7.89
C ASN A 23 12.42 0.13 9.28
N SER A 24 13.38 0.49 10.13
CA SER A 24 13.09 0.94 11.51
C SER A 24 12.26 2.22 11.53
N LEU A 25 12.58 3.15 10.63
CA LEU A 25 11.81 4.39 10.47
C LEU A 25 10.39 4.12 10.00
N ALA A 26 10.21 3.27 8.99
CA ALA A 26 8.90 2.89 8.50
C ALA A 26 8.08 2.21 9.61
N ASP A 27 8.68 1.27 10.34
CA ASP A 27 8.03 0.56 11.44
C ASP A 27 7.62 1.55 12.57
N PHE A 28 8.44 2.56 12.86
CA PHE A 28 8.10 3.64 13.80
C PHE A 28 6.91 4.49 13.30
N GLN A 29 6.94 4.93 12.04
CA GLN A 29 5.85 5.72 11.44
C GLN A 29 4.55 4.92 11.38
N ILE A 30 4.62 3.62 11.07
CA ILE A 30 3.48 2.70 11.10
C ILE A 30 2.90 2.60 12.51
N ALA A 31 3.74 2.45 13.54
CA ALA A 31 3.27 2.37 14.93
C ALA A 31 2.57 3.68 15.38
N MET A 32 3.15 4.83 15.01
CA MET A 32 2.53 6.14 15.22
C MET A 32 1.22 6.28 14.45
N GLY A 33 1.20 5.90 13.17
CA GLY A 33 0.02 5.90 12.33
C GLY A 33 -1.10 5.03 12.88
N ASN A 34 -0.82 3.79 13.25
CA ASN A 34 -1.82 2.86 13.77
C ASN A 34 -2.48 3.35 15.07
N SER A 35 -1.82 4.19 15.86
CA SER A 35 -2.40 4.77 17.08
C SER A 35 -3.25 6.03 16.82
N HIS A 36 -3.06 6.71 15.69
CA HIS A 36 -3.71 8.00 15.40
C HIS A 36 -4.68 7.96 14.21
N LEU A 37 -4.57 6.96 13.33
CA LEU A 37 -5.45 6.80 12.18
C LEU A 37 -6.86 6.41 12.62
N PRO A 38 -7.91 6.91 11.93
CA PRO A 38 -9.27 6.49 12.21
C PRO A 38 -9.39 4.99 11.94
N LYS A 39 -10.20 4.29 12.74
CA LYS A 39 -10.41 2.82 12.55
C LYS A 39 -11.08 2.48 11.23
N GLN A 40 -11.85 3.43 10.68
CA GLN A 40 -12.60 3.30 9.45
C GLN A 40 -12.55 4.59 8.64
N LEU A 41 -12.64 4.46 7.33
CA LEU A 41 -12.66 5.56 6.37
C LEU A 41 -13.80 5.34 5.37
N LEU A 42 -14.61 6.36 5.14
CA LEU A 42 -15.58 6.35 4.05
C LEU A 42 -14.84 6.61 2.74
N LEU A 43 -15.01 5.70 1.79
CA LEU A 43 -14.47 5.84 0.44
C LEU A 43 -15.55 6.40 -0.50
N PRO A 44 -15.16 7.15 -1.54
CA PRO A 44 -16.09 7.48 -2.62
C PRO A 44 -16.68 6.21 -3.24
N ASP A 45 -17.88 6.36 -3.81
CA ASP A 45 -18.48 5.28 -4.58
C ASP A 45 -17.55 4.83 -5.71
N PHE A 46 -17.54 3.52 -5.95
CA PHE A 46 -16.66 2.88 -6.90
C PHE A 46 -17.47 2.27 -8.05
N GLN A 47 -16.99 2.51 -9.26
CA GLN A 47 -17.57 1.93 -10.46
C GLN A 47 -16.43 1.60 -11.43
N ALA A 48 -16.39 0.34 -11.88
CA ALA A 48 -15.43 -0.14 -12.87
C ALA A 48 -15.98 -1.40 -13.55
N GLU A 49 -15.93 -1.44 -14.88
CA GLU A 49 -16.20 -2.63 -15.71
C GLU A 49 -17.44 -3.46 -15.36
N GLY A 50 -18.57 -2.91 -14.91
CA GLY A 50 -19.76 -3.69 -14.51
C GLY A 50 -19.78 -4.12 -13.04
N ILE A 51 -18.84 -3.59 -12.25
CA ILE A 51 -18.87 -3.55 -10.80
C ILE A 51 -19.33 -2.15 -10.38
N THR A 52 -20.29 -2.10 -9.47
CA THR A 52 -20.73 -0.88 -8.79
C THR A 52 -20.73 -1.16 -7.29
N ALA A 53 -20.09 -0.30 -6.51
CA ALA A 53 -20.06 -0.38 -5.06
C ALA A 53 -20.36 1.01 -4.49
N GLN A 54 -21.43 1.12 -3.72
CA GLN A 54 -21.87 2.37 -3.11
C GLN A 54 -21.86 2.28 -1.58
N GLY A 55 -21.60 3.41 -0.93
CA GLY A 55 -21.51 3.47 0.53
C GLY A 55 -20.34 2.63 1.05
N VAL A 56 -19.18 2.75 0.39
CA VAL A 56 -18.00 1.95 0.69
C VAL A 56 -17.32 2.48 1.95
N THR A 57 -17.09 1.59 2.91
CA THR A 57 -16.33 1.86 4.13
C THR A 57 -15.14 0.93 4.21
N LEU A 58 -13.95 1.52 4.32
CA LEU A 58 -12.69 0.82 4.53
C LEU A 58 -12.40 0.75 6.03
N ALA A 59 -12.29 -0.45 6.58
CA ALA A 59 -11.88 -0.71 7.95
C ALA A 59 -10.49 -1.38 7.98
N GLY A 60 -9.80 -1.24 9.11
CA GLY A 60 -8.44 -1.76 9.27
C GLY A 60 -7.33 -0.73 9.06
N MET A 61 -7.70 0.55 8.90
CA MET A 61 -6.76 1.67 8.72
C MET A 61 -5.77 1.86 9.87
N SER A 62 -6.02 1.27 11.04
CA SER A 62 -5.12 1.27 12.19
C SER A 62 -4.29 -0.02 12.33
N SER A 63 -4.14 -0.78 11.24
CA SER A 63 -3.53 -2.12 11.27
C SER A 63 -2.40 -2.31 10.24
N TRP A 64 -1.80 -1.19 9.82
CA TRP A 64 -0.68 -1.19 8.89
C TRP A 64 0.51 -1.97 9.42
N LEU A 65 1.24 -2.60 8.51
CA LEU A 65 2.48 -3.32 8.75
C LEU A 65 3.29 -3.36 7.48
N ARG A 66 4.60 -3.52 7.63
CA ARG A 66 5.50 -3.72 6.51
C ARG A 66 5.43 -5.18 6.03
N THR A 67 5.23 -5.40 4.73
CA THR A 67 5.04 -6.73 4.13
C THR A 67 6.34 -7.34 3.59
N GLY A 68 7.42 -6.57 3.56
CA GLY A 68 8.75 -7.01 3.16
C GLY A 68 9.84 -6.03 3.61
N ASP A 69 11.11 -6.38 3.41
CA ASP A 69 12.18 -5.41 3.65
C ASP A 69 12.18 -4.32 2.58
N ALA A 70 12.47 -3.09 2.99
CA ALA A 70 12.68 -2.00 2.05
C ALA A 70 13.88 -2.31 1.12
N SER A 71 13.83 -1.80 -0.10
CA SER A 71 14.97 -1.77 -1.00
C SER A 71 15.45 -0.35 -1.21
N ILE A 72 16.77 -0.18 -1.25
CA ILE A 72 17.40 1.12 -1.42
C ILE A 72 18.30 1.05 -2.64
N SER A 73 18.20 2.05 -3.50
CA SER A 73 19.10 2.21 -4.65
C SER A 73 19.47 3.69 -4.84
N VAL A 74 20.43 3.96 -5.71
CA VAL A 74 20.82 5.31 -6.09
C VAL A 74 20.51 5.48 -7.57
N ASN A 75 19.77 6.53 -7.93
CA ASN A 75 19.48 6.81 -9.33
C ASN A 75 20.66 7.54 -10.02
N ASP A 76 20.59 7.65 -11.34
CA ASP A 76 21.66 8.25 -12.16
C ASP A 76 21.94 9.73 -11.82
N MET A 77 20.99 10.41 -11.19
CA MET A 77 21.12 11.81 -10.74
C MET A 77 21.69 11.92 -9.32
N GLY A 78 22.07 10.80 -8.70
CA GLY A 78 22.59 10.76 -7.32
C GLY A 78 21.52 10.89 -6.24
N GLY A 79 20.24 10.74 -6.58
CA GLY A 79 19.13 10.64 -5.64
C GLY A 79 19.04 9.25 -5.01
N LEU A 80 18.70 9.19 -3.73
CA LEU A 80 18.42 7.94 -3.02
C LEU A 80 16.99 7.51 -3.33
N ILE A 81 16.82 6.32 -3.89
CA ILE A 81 15.51 5.70 -4.12
C ILE A 81 15.27 4.70 -2.98
N SER A 82 14.12 4.83 -2.32
CA SER A 82 13.64 3.91 -1.31
C SER A 82 12.31 3.33 -1.75
N GLU A 83 12.20 2.01 -1.75
CA GLU A 83 10.99 1.27 -2.08
C GLU A 83 10.57 0.44 -0.87
N ILE A 84 9.29 0.48 -0.53
CA ILE A 84 8.73 -0.24 0.61
C ILE A 84 7.31 -0.71 0.31
N ASP A 85 7.04 -1.96 0.67
CA ASP A 85 5.71 -2.54 0.60
C ASP A 85 5.06 -2.56 1.98
N LEU A 86 3.85 -2.01 2.08
CA LEU A 86 3.03 -1.97 3.28
C LEU A 86 1.69 -2.64 3.06
N GLY A 87 1.20 -3.38 4.05
CA GLY A 87 -0.12 -3.99 4.04
C GLY A 87 -0.88 -3.66 5.32
N MET A 88 -2.12 -4.09 5.39
CA MET A 88 -2.98 -4.03 6.57
C MET A 88 -3.29 -5.44 7.03
N SER A 89 -3.03 -5.74 8.31
CA SER A 89 -3.32 -7.06 8.89
C SER A 89 -4.81 -7.38 8.98
N ALA A 90 -5.66 -6.36 9.02
CA ALA A 90 -7.10 -6.50 9.17
C ALA A 90 -7.87 -5.66 8.15
N LEU A 91 -7.52 -5.78 6.86
CA LEU A 91 -8.23 -5.07 5.79
C LEU A 91 -9.64 -5.63 5.58
N PHE A 92 -10.65 -4.79 5.77
CA PHE A 92 -12.04 -5.13 5.53
C PHE A 92 -12.76 -4.00 4.80
N LEU A 93 -13.52 -4.34 3.76
CA LEU A 93 -14.39 -3.40 3.03
C LEU A 93 -15.84 -3.73 3.34
N SER A 94 -16.60 -2.75 3.84
CA SER A 94 -18.05 -2.84 3.93
C SER A 94 -18.67 -2.04 2.80
N VAL A 95 -19.60 -2.63 2.06
CA VAL A 95 -20.27 -2.01 0.92
C VAL A 95 -21.78 -2.00 1.19
N GLY A 96 -22.37 -0.81 1.12
CA GLY A 96 -23.80 -0.62 1.31
C GLY A 96 -24.61 -1.29 0.21
N HIS A 97 -24.30 -0.98 -1.05
CA HIS A 97 -24.90 -1.59 -2.24
C HIS A 97 -23.80 -2.12 -3.17
N PHE A 98 -23.81 -3.42 -3.46
CA PHE A 98 -22.85 -4.08 -4.32
C PHE A 98 -23.55 -4.71 -5.52
N GLN A 99 -23.07 -4.36 -6.71
CA GLN A 99 -23.47 -4.98 -7.96
C GLN A 99 -22.22 -5.45 -8.71
N CYS A 100 -22.26 -6.69 -9.20
CA CYS A 100 -21.24 -7.26 -10.08
C CYS A 100 -21.93 -8.11 -11.13
N ASP A 101 -21.94 -7.65 -12.38
CA ASP A 101 -22.61 -8.34 -13.48
C ASP A 101 -24.11 -8.60 -13.15
N ASN A 102 -24.54 -9.87 -13.07
CA ASN A 102 -25.92 -10.27 -12.74
C ASN A 102 -26.17 -10.49 -11.24
N LEU A 103 -25.22 -10.11 -10.39
CA LEU A 103 -25.31 -10.26 -8.95
C LEU A 103 -25.51 -8.89 -8.30
N THR A 104 -26.52 -8.78 -7.45
CA THR A 104 -26.80 -7.58 -6.66
C THR A 104 -27.08 -7.97 -5.22
N ALA A 105 -26.45 -7.27 -4.28
CA ALA A 105 -26.65 -7.47 -2.86
C ALA A 105 -26.47 -6.18 -2.07
N GLU A 106 -27.18 -6.11 -0.94
CA GLU A 106 -27.06 -5.04 0.04
C GLU A 106 -26.21 -5.52 1.22
N GLY A 107 -25.39 -4.64 1.79
CA GLY A 107 -24.60 -4.90 2.99
C GLY A 107 -23.63 -6.06 2.81
N VAL A 108 -22.67 -5.91 1.90
CA VAL A 108 -21.63 -6.92 1.64
C VAL A 108 -20.33 -6.50 2.30
N GLY A 109 -19.77 -7.38 3.10
CA GLY A 109 -18.41 -7.27 3.63
C GLY A 109 -17.41 -8.04 2.80
N PHE A 110 -16.19 -7.53 2.62
CA PHE A 110 -15.08 -8.24 2.00
C PHE A 110 -13.88 -8.21 2.94
N ALA A 111 -13.50 -9.37 3.47
CA ALA A 111 -12.26 -9.54 4.21
C ALA A 111 -11.12 -9.84 3.22
N VAL A 112 -10.08 -8.99 3.21
CA VAL A 112 -8.94 -9.12 2.30
C VAL A 112 -7.70 -9.54 3.09
N GLN A 113 -7.35 -10.82 3.04
CA GLN A 113 -6.28 -11.34 3.89
C GLN A 113 -4.88 -11.03 3.37
N LYS A 114 -4.70 -10.90 2.05
CA LYS A 114 -3.41 -10.57 1.44
C LYS A 114 -3.56 -9.28 0.66
N ASN A 115 -2.99 -8.21 1.21
CA ASN A 115 -2.97 -6.89 0.60
C ASN A 115 -1.61 -6.24 0.74
N SER A 116 -1.22 -5.46 -0.25
CA SER A 116 0.06 -4.75 -0.25
C SER A 116 -0.02 -3.51 -1.14
N PHE A 117 0.52 -2.41 -0.62
CA PHE A 117 0.71 -1.11 -1.24
C PHE A 117 2.21 -0.90 -1.38
N HIS A 118 2.66 -0.69 -2.60
CA HIS A 118 4.02 -0.34 -2.93
C HIS A 118 4.17 1.18 -2.90
N PHE A 119 5.21 1.63 -2.20
CA PHE A 119 5.60 3.03 -2.16
C PHE A 119 7.03 3.15 -2.65
N LYS A 120 7.24 4.06 -3.61
CA LYS A 120 8.57 4.42 -4.11
C LYS A 120 8.84 5.89 -3.86
N TYR A 121 9.87 6.20 -3.08
CA TYR A 121 10.30 7.56 -2.79
C TYR A 121 11.69 7.82 -3.36
N ALA A 122 11.89 9.00 -3.95
CA ALA A 122 13.19 9.54 -4.29
C ALA A 122 13.53 10.69 -3.34
N ALA A 123 14.71 10.66 -2.74
CA ALA A 123 15.25 11.72 -1.89
C ALA A 123 16.51 12.33 -2.51
N TYR A 124 16.52 13.65 -2.65
CA TYR A 124 17.63 14.41 -3.21
C TYR A 124 18.27 15.28 -2.12
N LEU A 125 19.37 14.78 -1.55
CA LEU A 125 20.07 15.45 -0.44
C LEU A 125 20.78 16.74 -0.86
N ALA A 126 21.27 16.79 -2.11
CA ALA A 126 22.03 17.92 -2.63
C ALA A 126 21.24 19.25 -2.72
N GLN A 127 19.91 19.21 -2.61
CA GLN A 127 19.02 20.38 -2.71
C GLN A 127 18.23 20.64 -1.42
N GLY A 128 18.82 20.35 -0.25
CA GLY A 128 18.18 20.61 1.04
C GLY A 128 17.19 19.53 1.48
N CYS A 129 17.47 18.27 1.12
CA CYS A 129 16.59 17.11 1.31
C CYS A 129 15.17 17.37 0.78
N ASN A 130 14.98 17.18 -0.52
CA ASN A 130 13.66 17.13 -1.12
C ASN A 130 13.30 15.67 -1.39
N SER A 131 12.14 15.21 -0.90
CA SER A 131 11.63 13.89 -1.22
C SER A 131 10.42 13.98 -2.15
N THR A 132 10.29 12.98 -3.02
CA THR A 132 9.17 12.85 -3.93
C THR A 132 8.68 11.41 -3.91
N LEU A 133 7.38 11.23 -3.72
CA LEU A 133 6.70 9.97 -3.95
C LEU A 133 6.60 9.78 -5.47
N GLU A 134 7.40 8.85 -6.01
CA GLU A 134 7.48 8.55 -7.43
C GLU A 134 6.42 7.53 -7.87
N ASP A 135 6.14 6.53 -7.03
CA ASP A 135 5.10 5.53 -7.28
C ASP A 135 4.29 5.22 -6.03
N LEU A 136 2.98 5.08 -6.22
CA LEU A 136 2.05 4.55 -5.25
C LEU A 136 1.09 3.62 -5.98
N SER A 137 1.22 2.33 -5.71
CA SER A 137 0.41 1.30 -6.37
C SER A 137 0.02 0.20 -5.38
N LEU A 138 -1.13 -0.43 -5.59
CA LEU A 138 -1.45 -1.70 -4.94
C LEU A 138 -0.80 -2.82 -5.74
N THR A 139 -0.04 -3.67 -5.05
CA THR A 139 0.63 -4.83 -5.64
C THR A 139 -0.08 -6.14 -5.36
N ALA A 140 -0.97 -6.17 -4.37
CA ALA A 140 -1.77 -7.36 -4.05
C ALA A 140 -3.13 -7.00 -3.45
N LEU A 141 -4.17 -7.71 -3.89
CA LEU A 141 -5.49 -7.84 -3.27
C LEU A 141 -6.00 -9.27 -3.51
N ASP A 142 -5.71 -10.16 -2.57
CA ASP A 142 -5.89 -11.60 -2.72
C ASP A 142 -6.47 -12.23 -1.43
N ARG A 143 -6.99 -13.45 -1.56
CA ARG A 143 -7.74 -14.17 -0.51
C ARG A 143 -8.86 -13.31 0.03
N VAL A 144 -9.73 -12.89 -0.89
CA VAL A 144 -10.86 -12.02 -0.61
C VAL A 144 -12.10 -12.86 -0.38
N THR A 145 -12.61 -12.85 0.85
CA THR A 145 -13.83 -13.60 1.20
C THR A 145 -14.96 -12.63 1.49
N ALA A 146 -16.09 -12.84 0.84
CA ALA A 146 -17.29 -12.06 1.10
C ALA A 146 -18.02 -12.55 2.36
N SER A 147 -18.65 -11.64 3.08
CA SER A 147 -19.67 -11.93 4.09
C SER A 147 -20.92 -11.13 3.77
N SER A 148 -22.08 -11.78 3.79
CA SER A 148 -23.35 -11.18 3.41
C SER A 148 -24.51 -11.93 4.03
N LYS A 149 -25.69 -11.31 4.07
CA LYS A 149 -26.94 -12.01 4.38
C LYS A 149 -27.44 -12.86 3.22
N ASP A 150 -26.95 -12.63 1.99
CA ASP A 150 -27.26 -13.47 0.85
C ASP A 150 -26.41 -14.76 0.89
N PRO A 151 -27.03 -15.95 1.02
CA PRO A 151 -26.31 -17.23 1.08
C PRO A 151 -25.49 -17.54 -0.19
N LYS A 152 -25.77 -16.88 -1.32
CA LYS A 152 -24.97 -17.03 -2.55
C LYS A 152 -23.63 -16.32 -2.48
N LEU A 153 -23.47 -15.41 -1.52
CA LEU A 153 -22.30 -14.54 -1.36
C LEU A 153 -21.52 -14.80 -0.09
N ASP A 154 -22.20 -15.16 0.98
CA ASP A 154 -21.53 -15.42 2.26
C ASP A 154 -20.49 -16.54 2.13
N GLY A 155 -19.26 -16.26 2.55
CA GLY A 155 -18.12 -17.18 2.45
C GLY A 155 -17.54 -17.38 1.04
N ARG A 156 -18.08 -16.72 0.01
CA ARG A 156 -17.59 -16.87 -1.36
C ARG A 156 -16.24 -16.18 -1.54
N ASP A 157 -15.35 -16.83 -2.31
CA ASP A 157 -14.08 -16.27 -2.73
C ASP A 157 -14.26 -15.31 -3.92
N PHE A 158 -13.74 -14.10 -3.75
CA PHE A 158 -13.75 -12.99 -4.71
C PHE A 158 -12.34 -12.58 -5.16
N SER A 159 -11.31 -13.36 -4.83
CA SER A 159 -9.91 -13.04 -5.12
C SER A 159 -9.68 -12.76 -6.60
N LEU A 160 -10.25 -13.57 -7.50
CA LEU A 160 -10.10 -13.38 -8.95
C LEU A 160 -10.72 -12.05 -9.41
N LEU A 161 -11.92 -11.71 -8.94
CA LEU A 161 -12.56 -10.43 -9.24
C LEU A 161 -11.70 -9.25 -8.78
N PHE A 162 -11.15 -9.36 -7.57
CA PHE A 162 -10.30 -8.33 -7.00
C PHE A 162 -9.00 -8.17 -7.77
N GLN A 163 -8.34 -9.27 -8.16
CA GLN A 163 -7.08 -9.23 -8.90
C GLN A 163 -7.24 -8.75 -10.34
N GLU A 164 -8.29 -9.18 -11.05
CA GLU A 164 -8.43 -8.94 -12.48
C GLU A 164 -9.16 -7.63 -12.82
N ARG A 165 -10.07 -7.17 -11.94
CA ARG A 165 -10.94 -6.00 -12.25
C ARG A 165 -10.76 -4.86 -11.27
N ILE A 166 -10.81 -5.14 -9.96
CA ILE A 166 -10.77 -4.07 -8.94
C ILE A 166 -9.36 -3.51 -8.78
N LEU A 167 -8.34 -4.36 -8.65
CA LEU A 167 -6.95 -3.96 -8.44
C LEU A 167 -6.43 -3.07 -9.59
N PRO A 168 -6.59 -3.43 -10.89
CA PRO A 168 -6.20 -2.55 -11.99
C PRO A 168 -6.93 -1.21 -11.95
N ALA A 169 -8.26 -1.21 -11.75
CA ALA A 169 -9.06 0.01 -11.70
C ALA A 169 -8.66 0.93 -10.54
N LEU A 170 -8.29 0.38 -9.38
CA LEU A 170 -7.76 1.17 -8.26
C LEU A 170 -6.40 1.77 -8.59
N ASN A 171 -5.50 1.01 -9.21
CA ASN A 171 -4.19 1.50 -9.63
C ASN A 171 -4.28 2.61 -10.69
N GLU A 172 -5.23 2.52 -11.62
CA GLU A 172 -5.51 3.61 -12.57
C GLU A 172 -5.94 4.91 -11.85
N ARG A 173 -6.79 4.79 -10.83
CA ARG A 173 -7.19 5.95 -10.00
C ARG A 173 -6.05 6.50 -9.14
N LEU A 174 -5.13 5.65 -8.67
CA LEU A 174 -3.94 6.13 -7.95
C LEU A 174 -3.00 6.90 -8.89
N ALA A 175 -2.77 6.36 -10.08
CA ALA A 175 -1.91 6.97 -11.10
C ALA A 175 -2.46 8.32 -11.61
N SER A 176 -3.78 8.53 -11.58
CA SER A 176 -4.39 9.80 -12.01
C SER A 176 -4.16 10.97 -11.04
N GLY A 177 -3.59 10.73 -9.86
CA GLY A 177 -3.26 11.79 -8.90
C GLY A 177 -4.32 12.10 -7.85
N GLU A 178 -5.52 11.53 -7.96
CA GLU A 178 -6.65 11.82 -7.06
C GLU A 178 -6.38 11.41 -5.60
N ALA A 179 -5.51 10.42 -5.37
CA ALA A 179 -5.21 9.88 -4.04
C ALA A 179 -3.86 10.32 -3.45
N LEU A 180 -2.99 10.93 -4.25
CA LEU A 180 -1.58 11.18 -3.90
C LEU A 180 -1.39 12.23 -2.79
N HIS A 181 -2.40 13.08 -2.52
CA HIS A 181 -2.25 14.19 -1.56
C HIS A 181 -2.22 13.73 -0.09
N ILE A 182 -2.87 12.62 0.25
CA ILE A 182 -3.00 12.14 1.64
C ILE A 182 -1.75 11.38 2.09
N TYR A 183 -1.10 10.64 1.17
CA TYR A 183 0.02 9.75 1.50
C TYR A 183 1.40 10.40 1.36
N ARG A 184 1.48 11.59 0.75
CA ARG A 184 2.75 12.27 0.47
C ARG A 184 3.63 12.51 1.71
N LYS A 185 3.03 12.59 2.91
CA LYS A 185 3.73 12.86 4.17
C LYS A 185 4.00 11.63 5.03
N PHE A 186 3.41 10.48 4.73
CA PHE A 186 3.34 9.37 5.67
C PHE A 186 4.67 8.57 5.79
N LEU A 187 5.56 8.73 4.82
CA LEU A 187 6.84 8.01 4.74
C LEU A 187 7.96 8.89 4.13
N ASP A 188 7.87 10.21 4.29
CA ASP A 188 8.86 11.12 3.73
C ASP A 188 10.26 10.86 4.36
N PRO A 189 11.24 10.33 3.61
CA PRO A 189 12.56 10.01 4.15
C PRO A 189 13.32 11.24 4.64
N CYS A 190 12.97 12.44 4.18
CA CYS A 190 13.58 13.68 4.65
C CYS A 190 13.11 14.07 6.06
N LEU A 191 12.00 13.53 6.56
CA LEU A 191 11.57 13.74 7.95
C LEU A 191 12.45 13.00 8.97
N ALA A 192 13.26 12.02 8.55
CA ALA A 192 14.13 11.24 9.43
C ALA A 192 15.59 11.73 9.49
N ILE A 193 15.95 12.67 8.62
CA ILE A 193 17.30 13.22 8.51
C ILE A 193 17.43 14.52 9.34
N HIS A 194 16.32 15.03 9.88
CA HIS A 194 16.24 16.18 10.78
C HIS A 194 15.90 15.74 12.20
#